data_AF-A0A5P9GT81-F1
#
_entry.id   AF-A0A5P9GT81-F1
#
_cell.length_a   1.000
_cell.length_b   1.000
_cell.length_c   1.000
_cell.angle_alpha   90.00
_cell.angle_beta   90.00
_cell.angle_gamma   90.00
#
_symmetry.space_group_name_H-M   'P 1'
#
loop_
_entity.id
_entity.type
_entity.pdbx_description
1 polymer ?
#
loop_
_entity_poly.entity_id
_entity_poly.type
_entity_poly.pdbx_seq_one_letter_code
_entity_poly.pdbx_strand_id
1 'polypeptide(L)' 'MTYPRDLSIADVIKQYGLPKSHRVYWSKSKKADVVQAVHDRVISFHEARERYLLSRSEFEQWEREAGVMPAPERDLEVA' A
#
# COMPACT_ATOMS: atom_id res chain seq x y z
N MET A 1 -10.32 -3.36 -8.41
CA MET A 1 -10.39 -4.80 -8.07
C MET A 1 -11.79 -5.13 -7.58
N THR A 2 -12.31 -6.32 -7.88
CA THR A 2 -13.50 -6.84 -7.19
C THR A 2 -13.00 -7.83 -6.17
N TYR A 3 -13.09 -7.49 -4.89
CA TYR A 3 -12.81 -8.46 -3.83
C TYR A 3 -13.84 -9.60 -3.95
N PRO A 4 -13.45 -10.86 -3.69
CA PRO A 4 -14.43 -11.91 -3.52
C PRO A 4 -15.40 -11.50 -2.41
N ARG A 5 -16.69 -11.79 -2.57
CA ARG A 5 -17.78 -11.28 -1.69
C ARG A 5 -17.58 -11.59 -0.21
N ASP A 6 -16.79 -12.62 0.10
CA ASP A 6 -16.43 -13.04 1.45
C ASP A 6 -15.23 -12.28 2.06
N LEU A 7 -14.45 -11.53 1.27
CA LEU A 7 -13.34 -10.71 1.77
C LEU A 7 -13.73 -9.23 1.76
N SER A 8 -14.07 -8.72 2.94
CA SER A 8 -14.20 -7.28 3.14
C SER A 8 -12.82 -6.63 3.23
N ILE A 9 -12.68 -5.47 2.58
CA ILE A 9 -11.46 -4.64 2.64
C ILE A 9 -11.05 -4.36 4.10
N ALA A 10 -12.02 -4.28 5.01
CA ALA A 10 -11.78 -4.12 6.44
C ALA A 10 -11.01 -5.29 7.09
N ASP A 11 -11.22 -6.53 6.63
CA ASP A 11 -10.51 -7.71 7.15
C ASP A 11 -9.14 -7.87 6.52
N VAL A 12 -9.02 -7.55 5.23
CA VAL A 12 -7.73 -7.43 4.54
C VAL A 12 -6.84 -6.39 5.25
N ILE A 13 -7.41 -5.24 5.58
CA ILE A 13 -6.73 -4.17 6.34
C ILE A 13 -6.29 -4.65 7.72
N LYS A 14 -7.13 -5.40 8.44
CA LYS A 14 -6.73 -5.98 9.74
C LYS A 14 -5.58 -6.97 9.58
N GLN A 15 -5.62 -7.81 8.54
CA GLN A 15 -4.61 -8.84 8.28
C GLN A 15 -3.24 -8.21 7.97
N TYR A 16 -3.20 -7.10 7.25
CA TYR A 16 -1.99 -6.34 6.93
C TYR A 16 -1.64 -5.26 7.97
N GLY A 17 -2.36 -5.17 9.09
CA GLY A 17 -2.09 -4.17 10.14
C GLY A 17 -2.35 -2.72 9.71
N LEU A 18 -3.08 -2.51 8.61
CA LEU A 18 -3.35 -1.21 8.04
C LEU A 18 -4.29 -0.39 8.94
N PRO A 19 -4.07 0.93 9.08
CA PRO A 19 -4.97 1.77 9.85
C PRO A 19 -6.37 1.81 9.20
N LYS A 20 -7.42 1.75 10.04
CA LYS A 20 -8.82 1.75 9.58
C LYS A 20 -9.27 3.09 8.98
N SER A 21 -8.64 4.19 9.39
CA SER A 21 -8.99 5.57 9.03
C SER A 21 -7.74 6.41 8.79
N HIS A 22 -7.85 7.50 8.03
CA HIS A 22 -6.70 8.40 7.79
C HIS A 22 -6.23 9.16 9.03
N ARG A 23 -7.13 9.42 10.00
CA ARG A 23 -6.84 10.17 11.24
C ARG A 23 -6.01 9.35 12.23
N VAL A 24 -4.81 8.97 11.80
CA VAL A 24 -3.84 8.25 12.62
C VAL A 24 -2.51 8.95 12.54
N TYR A 25 -1.68 8.71 13.55
CA TYR A 25 -0.28 9.07 13.46
C TYR A 25 0.40 8.20 12.40
N TRP A 26 0.84 8.83 11.31
CA TRP A 26 1.56 8.20 10.20
C TRP A 26 3.03 8.06 10.54
N SER A 27 3.37 6.96 11.21
CA SER A 27 4.75 6.53 11.38
C SER A 27 5.30 5.96 10.06
N LYS A 28 6.64 5.96 9.92
CA LYS A 28 7.32 5.39 8.74
C LYS A 28 6.88 3.95 8.45
N SER A 29 6.74 3.12 9.48
CA SER A 29 6.26 1.74 9.34
C SER A 29 4.86 1.67 8.72
N LYS A 30 3.89 2.45 9.23
CA LYS A 30 2.52 2.43 8.70
C LYS A 30 2.42 2.91 7.26
N LYS A 31 3.24 3.89 6.88
CA LYS A 31 3.34 4.33 5.48
C LYS A 31 3.87 3.20 4.60
N ALA A 32 4.92 2.51 5.04
CA ALA A 32 5.49 1.37 4.34
C ALA A 32 4.48 0.22 4.22
N ASP A 33 3.70 -0.09 5.27
CA ASP A 33 2.65 -1.11 5.21
C ASP A 33 1.59 -0.79 4.15
N VAL A 34 1.15 0.48 4.06
CA VAL A 34 0.19 0.91 3.02
C VAL A 34 0.79 0.79 1.62
N VAL A 35 2.04 1.23 1.44
CA VAL A 35 2.74 1.13 0.16
C VAL A 35 2.89 -0.33 -0.25
N GLN A 36 3.35 -1.18 0.66
CA GLN A 36 3.53 -2.61 0.43
C GLN A 36 2.19 -3.27 0.06
N ALA A 37 1.10 -2.96 0.78
CA ALA A 37 -0.22 -3.50 0.47
C ALA A 37 -0.73 -3.08 -0.92
N VAL A 38 -0.42 -1.85 -1.38
CA VAL A 38 -0.76 -1.43 -2.74
C VAL A 38 0.09 -2.19 -3.78
N HIS A 39 1.38 -2.41 -3.51
CA HIS A 39 2.30 -3.15 -4.40
C HIS A 39 1.97 -4.64 -4.48
N ASP A 40 1.69 -5.30 -3.35
CA ASP A 40 1.20 -6.68 -3.27
C ASP A 40 -0.21 -6.86 -3.85
N ARG A 41 -0.82 -5.78 -4.36
CA ARG A 41 -2.19 -5.74 -4.91
C ARG A 41 -3.25 -6.23 -3.91
N VAL A 42 -2.97 -6.03 -2.63
CA VAL A 42 -3.88 -6.30 -1.52
C VAL A 42 -5.00 -5.28 -1.51
N ILE A 43 -4.65 -4.02 -1.79
CA ILE A 43 -5.59 -2.92 -2.02
C ILE A 43 -5.20 -2.16 -3.29
N SER A 44 -6.18 -1.56 -3.97
CA SER A 44 -5.89 -0.70 -5.12
C SER A 44 -5.38 0.68 -4.67
N PHE A 45 -4.53 1.34 -5.46
CA PHE A 45 -4.12 2.74 -5.21
C PHE A 45 -5.33 3.68 -5.08
N HIS A 46 -6.36 3.48 -5.91
CA HIS A 46 -7.59 4.27 -5.84
C HIS A 46 -8.27 4.12 -4.46
N GLU A 47 -8.36 2.92 -3.92
CA GLU A 47 -8.93 2.68 -2.59
C GLU A 47 -8.08 3.28 -1.48
N ALA A 48 -6.75 3.17 -1.59
CA ALA A 48 -5.84 3.82 -0.64
C ALA A 48 -6.04 5.34 -0.65
N ARG A 49 -6.17 5.95 -1.84
CA ARG A 49 -6.46 7.37 -2.00
C ARG A 49 -7.81 7.77 -1.41
N GLU A 50 -8.88 7.02 -1.67
CA GLU A 50 -10.21 7.35 -1.11
C GLU A 50 -10.24 7.20 0.42
N ARG A 51 -9.56 6.18 0.96
CA ARG A 51 -9.60 5.88 2.39
C ARG A 51 -8.67 6.75 3.23
N TYR A 52 -7.48 7.01 2.71
CA TYR A 52 -6.45 7.77 3.41
C TYR A 52 -6.34 9.21 2.93
N LEU A 53 -7.17 9.61 1.96
CA LEU A 53 -7.22 10.97 1.39
C LEU A 53 -5.85 11.47 0.89
N LEU A 54 -5.00 10.55 0.47
CA LEU A 54 -3.64 10.84 0.03
C LEU A 54 -3.60 11.14 -1.45
N SER A 55 -2.82 12.16 -1.81
CA SER A 55 -2.54 12.51 -3.19
C SER A 55 -1.55 11.53 -3.82
N ARG A 56 -1.51 11.47 -5.15
CA ARG A 56 -0.48 10.68 -5.87
C ARG A 56 0.93 11.05 -5.42
N SER A 57 1.22 12.34 -5.31
CA SER A 57 2.52 12.84 -4.87
C SER A 57 2.85 12.52 -3.40
N GLU A 58 1.85 12.39 -2.52
CA GLU A 58 2.05 11.91 -1.14
C GLU A 58 2.38 10.42 -1.13
N PHE A 59 1.69 9.63 -1.95
CA PHE A 59 1.98 8.21 -2.09
C PHE A 59 3.39 7.97 -2.66
N GLU A 60 3.79 8.71 -3.70
CA GLU A 60 5.14 8.63 -4.27
C GLU A 60 6.22 9.00 -3.24
N GLN A 61 5.94 9.96 -2.34
CA GLN A 61 6.83 10.25 -1.22
C GLN A 61 6.91 9.07 -0.26
N TRP A 62 5.79 8.42 0.06
CA TRP A 62 5.79 7.24 0.93
C TRP A 62 6.54 6.07 0.30
N GLU A 63 6.44 5.87 -1.02
CA GLU A 63 7.22 4.84 -1.74
C GLU A 63 8.72 5.07 -1.59
N ARG A 64 9.16 6.33 -1.76
CA ARG A 64 10.56 6.72 -1.55
C ARG A 64 10.99 6.57 -0.09
N GLU A 65 10.14 6.97 0.86
CA GLU A 65 10.40 6.85 2.31
C GLU A 65 10.47 5.38 2.76
N ALA A 66 9.65 4.51 2.17
CA ALA A 66 9.60 3.09 2.49
C ALA A 66 10.80 2.32 1.93
N GLY A 67 11.57 2.92 1.02
CA GLY A 67 12.67 2.24 0.34
C GLY A 67 12.19 1.12 -0.61
N VAL A 68 10.88 1.08 -0.88
CA VAL A 68 10.32 0.30 -1.98
C VAL A 68 10.69 1.06 -3.25
N MET A 69 11.95 0.95 -3.66
CA MET A 69 12.26 1.18 -5.06
C MET A 69 11.35 0.22 -5.84
N PRO A 70 10.72 0.64 -6.96
CA PRO A 70 10.21 -0.37 -7.89
C PRO A 70 11.38 -1.30 -8.10
N ALA A 71 11.20 -2.59 -7.76
CA ALA A 71 12.28 -3.56 -7.79
C ALA A 71 13.06 -3.27 -9.08
N PRO A 72 14.37 -2.93 -9.02
CA PRO A 72 15.12 -2.78 -10.25
C PRO A 72 14.84 -4.07 -10.98
N GLU A 73 14.22 -3.98 -12.16
CA GLU A 73 13.85 -5.12 -12.99
C GLU A 73 15.02 -6.08 -12.86
N ARG A 74 14.82 -7.21 -12.18
CA ARG A 74 15.93 -8.11 -11.85
C ARG A 74 16.50 -8.46 -13.22
N ASP A 75 17.64 -7.86 -13.52
CA ASP A 75 18.37 -8.10 -14.75
C ASP A 75 18.43 -9.62 -14.85
N LEU A 76 17.81 -10.09 -15.93
CA LEU A 76 17.73 -11.47 -16.29
C LEU A 76 19.13 -11.87 -16.77
N GLU A 77 20.11 -11.86 -15.86
CA GLU A 77 21.44 -12.35 -16.12
C GLU A 77 21.36 -13.88 -16.07
N VAL A 78 20.98 -14.43 -17.23
CA VAL A 78 21.21 -15.83 -17.61
C VAL A 78 22.72 -16.02 -17.65
N ALA A 79 23.23 -16.81 -16.69
CA ALA A 79 24.56 -17.40 -16.70
C ALA A 79 24.53 -18.78 -17.37
#